data_AF-X1PE53-F1
#
_entry.id   AF-X1PE53-F1
#
_cell.length_a   1.000
_cell.length_b   1.000
_cell.length_c   1.000
_cell.angle_alpha   90.00
_cell.angle_beta   90.00
_cell.angle_gamma   90.00
#
_symmetry.space_group_name_H-M   'P 1'
#
loop_
_entity.id
_entity.type
_entity.pdbx_description
1 polymer ?
#
loop_
_entity_poly.entity_id
_entity_poly.type
_entity_poly.pdbx_seq_one_letter_code
_entity_poly.pdbx_strand_id
1 'polypeptide(L)'
;YTTHTDISGTFYSCWDDDNFYFVVQVIDDVPSQNYTGNQLNKGDSITIVFDTELADDMQIPFYNSDDYQIDFSPGNFSNIFAESFMNWPSNAPPRGVNIASIKLANGYLLEASIPWYN
;
A
#
# COMPACT_ATOMS: atom_id res chain seq x y z
N TYR A 1 -17.77 12.47 11.75
CA TYR A 1 -17.75 13.41 10.60
C TYR A 1 -16.32 13.43 10.12
N THR A 2 -16.04 12.99 8.91
CA THR A 2 -14.68 12.93 8.36
C THR A 2 -14.34 14.29 7.74
N THR A 3 -13.31 14.98 8.22
CA THR A 3 -12.79 16.21 7.60
C THR A 3 -11.54 15.88 6.76
N HIS A 4 -11.04 16.83 5.98
CA HIS A 4 -9.76 16.67 5.26
C HIS A 4 -8.52 16.61 6.18
N THR A 5 -8.72 16.75 7.50
CA THR A 5 -7.69 16.65 8.53
C THR A 5 -7.82 15.37 9.37
N ASP A 6 -8.79 14.51 9.03
CA ASP A 6 -9.11 13.30 9.78
C ASP A 6 -8.00 12.24 9.63
N ILE A 7 -7.38 12.22 8.45
CA ILE A 7 -6.26 11.34 8.13
C ILE A 7 -5.09 12.12 7.55
N SER A 8 -3.89 11.77 7.98
CA SER A 8 -2.64 12.26 7.39
C SER A 8 -1.55 11.20 7.50
N GLY A 9 -0.47 11.35 6.74
CA GLY A 9 0.63 10.39 6.83
C GLY A 9 1.97 10.99 6.44
N THR A 10 3.04 10.41 6.96
CA THR A 10 4.41 10.68 6.53
C THR A 10 4.95 9.46 5.80
N PHE A 11 5.39 9.66 4.56
CA PHE A 11 5.92 8.63 3.68
C PHE A 11 7.45 8.69 3.65
N TYR A 12 8.08 7.55 3.88
CA TYR A 12 9.52 7.35 3.74
C TYR A 12 9.74 6.21 2.74
N SER A 13 10.74 6.35 1.89
CA SER A 13 11.13 5.28 0.96
C SER A 13 12.63 5.21 0.78
N CYS A 14 13.08 4.03 0.41
CA CYS A 14 14.42 3.75 -0.07
C CYS A 14 14.35 2.53 -1.00
N TRP A 15 15.46 2.18 -1.63
CA TRP A 15 15.53 1.02 -2.51
C TRP A 15 16.94 0.44 -2.56
N ASP A 16 17.01 -0.80 -3.01
CA ASP A 16 18.25 -1.47 -3.42
C ASP A 16 18.05 -2.13 -4.79
N ASP A 17 18.95 -3.03 -5.18
CA ASP A 17 18.92 -3.73 -6.47
C ASP A 17 17.75 -4.73 -6.56
N ASP A 18 17.17 -5.16 -5.43
CA ASP A 18 16.17 -6.23 -5.37
C ASP A 18 14.75 -5.69 -5.08
N ASN A 19 14.64 -4.67 -4.22
CA ASN A 19 13.36 -4.19 -3.71
C ASN A 19 13.26 -2.67 -3.61
N PHE A 20 12.02 -2.20 -3.76
CA PHE A 20 11.55 -0.93 -3.24
C PHE A 20 11.03 -1.11 -1.81
N TYR A 21 11.43 -0.23 -0.90
CA TYR A 21 10.96 -0.23 0.49
C TYR A 21 10.22 1.06 0.80
N PHE A 22 9.15 0.94 1.57
CA PHE A 22 8.50 2.13 2.12
C PHE A 22 7.99 1.90 3.54
N VAL A 23 7.91 3.00 4.28
CA VAL A 23 7.21 3.12 5.55
C VAL A 23 6.22 4.27 5.44
N VAL A 24 5.00 4.05 5.94
CA VAL A 24 4.03 5.11 6.16
C VAL A 24 3.64 5.13 7.63
N GLN A 25 3.90 6.26 8.28
CA GLN A 25 3.27 6.56 9.56
C GLN A 25 1.97 7.30 9.29
N VAL A 26 0.84 6.65 9.54
CA VAL A 26 -0.51 7.21 9.38
C VAL A 26 -1.02 7.72 10.72
N ILE A 27 -1.57 8.92 10.70
CA ILE A 27 -2.31 9.53 11.80
C ILE A 27 -3.80 9.42 11.47
N ASP A 28 -4.51 8.69 12.31
CA ASP A 28 -5.94 8.37 12.19
C ASP A 28 -6.47 8.04 13.59
N ASP A 29 -7.57 8.67 14.01
CA ASP A 29 -8.13 8.47 15.34
C ASP A 29 -8.86 7.12 15.49
N VAL A 30 -9.38 6.56 14.40
CA VAL A 30 -10.10 5.28 14.38
C VAL A 30 -9.67 4.39 13.21
N PRO A 31 -8.50 3.73 13.30
CA PRO A 31 -8.12 2.71 12.33
C PRO A 31 -9.16 1.59 12.26
N SER A 32 -9.75 1.39 11.08
CA SER A 32 -10.87 0.50 10.79
C SER A 32 -10.60 -0.32 9.53
N GLN A 33 -10.34 -1.62 9.74
CA GLN A 33 -10.13 -2.57 8.67
C GLN A 33 -10.94 -3.84 8.90
N ASN A 34 -11.91 -4.09 8.04
CA ASN A 34 -12.80 -5.26 8.10
C ASN A 34 -12.78 -6.07 6.79
N TYR A 35 -11.97 -5.65 5.84
CA TYR A 35 -11.91 -6.19 4.49
C TYR A 35 -10.53 -6.80 4.22
N THR A 36 -10.50 -7.76 3.29
CA THR A 36 -9.28 -8.49 2.93
C THR A 36 -9.24 -8.73 1.42
N GLY A 37 -8.07 -9.12 0.89
CA GLY A 37 -7.87 -9.41 -0.53
C GLY A 37 -8.31 -8.26 -1.43
N ASN A 38 -9.07 -8.56 -2.49
CA ASN A 38 -9.51 -7.56 -3.48
C ASN A 38 -10.52 -6.53 -2.97
N GLN A 39 -10.89 -6.58 -1.68
CA GLN A 39 -11.75 -5.61 -1.02
C GLN A 39 -11.00 -4.78 0.03
N LEU A 40 -9.69 -5.00 0.24
CA LEU A 40 -8.96 -4.41 1.37
C LEU A 40 -9.02 -2.88 1.39
N ASN A 41 -9.16 -2.24 0.22
CA ASN A 41 -9.30 -0.79 0.07
C ASN A 41 -10.66 -0.22 0.48
N LYS A 42 -11.60 -1.07 0.92
CA LYS A 42 -12.86 -0.63 1.54
C LYS A 42 -12.70 -0.31 3.03
N GLY A 43 -11.57 -0.65 3.62
CA GLY A 43 -11.15 -0.19 4.96
C GLY A 43 -9.95 0.74 4.84
N ASP A 44 -9.30 1.03 5.97
CA ASP A 44 -8.08 1.84 5.94
C ASP A 44 -6.96 1.10 5.25
N SER A 45 -6.37 1.76 4.26
CA SER A 45 -5.36 1.20 3.37
C SER A 45 -4.49 2.29 2.78
N ILE A 46 -3.31 1.91 2.33
CA ILE A 46 -2.42 2.73 1.50
C ILE A 46 -2.44 2.14 0.09
N THR A 47 -2.64 2.97 -0.93
CA THR A 47 -2.50 2.55 -2.33
C THR A 47 -1.23 3.18 -2.90
N ILE A 48 -0.35 2.35 -3.45
CA ILE A 48 0.79 2.80 -4.26
C ILE A 48 0.47 2.51 -5.72
N VAL A 49 0.60 3.54 -6.54
CA VAL A 49 0.62 3.45 -8.00
C VAL A 49 2.04 3.77 -8.44
N PHE A 50 2.65 2.85 -9.17
CA PHE A 50 4.03 2.98 -9.61
C PHE A 50 4.16 2.59 -11.07
N ASP A 51 4.83 3.43 -11.83
CA ASP A 51 5.19 3.22 -13.22
C ASP A 51 6.69 2.91 -13.26
N THR A 52 7.03 1.69 -13.70
CA THR A 52 8.43 1.22 -13.71
C THR A 52 9.20 1.59 -14.97
N GLU A 53 8.54 2.00 -16.06
CA GLU A 53 9.16 2.38 -17.34
C GLU A 53 8.71 3.79 -17.80
N LEU A 54 8.33 4.67 -16.87
CA LEU A 54 7.81 6.02 -17.13
C LEU A 54 8.55 6.83 -18.20
N ALA A 55 9.87 6.68 -18.30
CA ALA A 55 10.67 7.43 -19.27
C ALA A 55 10.34 7.07 -20.73
N ASP A 56 9.92 5.82 -20.99
CA ASP A 56 9.64 5.33 -22.33
C ASP A 56 8.22 5.66 -22.78
N ASP A 57 7.29 5.90 -21.85
CA ASP A 57 5.87 6.01 -22.17
C ASP A 57 5.07 7.06 -21.36
N MET A 58 5.72 8.05 -20.74
CA MET A 58 5.13 9.17 -19.96
C MET A 58 3.87 9.84 -20.55
N GLN A 59 3.62 9.71 -21.86
CA GLN A 59 2.44 10.25 -22.53
C GLN A 59 1.19 9.35 -22.41
N ILE A 60 1.31 8.12 -21.93
CA ILE A 60 0.20 7.17 -21.78
C ILE A 60 -0.57 7.52 -20.49
N PRO A 61 -1.86 7.91 -20.56
CA PRO A 61 -2.61 8.40 -19.41
C PRO A 61 -3.43 7.31 -18.70
N PHE A 62 -3.12 6.03 -18.92
CA PHE A 62 -3.86 4.88 -18.39
C PHE A 62 -2.90 3.72 -18.10
N TYR A 63 -3.31 2.80 -17.24
CA TYR A 63 -2.43 1.71 -16.84
C TYR A 63 -2.08 0.75 -17.98
N ASN A 64 -0.80 0.39 -18.07
CA ASN A 64 -0.24 -0.53 -19.06
C ASN A 64 0.50 -1.71 -18.37
N SER A 65 1.38 -2.43 -19.06
CA SER A 65 2.00 -3.65 -18.52
C SER A 65 3.07 -3.44 -17.45
N ASP A 66 3.64 -2.25 -17.35
CA ASP A 66 4.74 -1.86 -16.45
C ASP A 66 4.28 -0.90 -15.34
N ASP A 67 3.00 -0.58 -15.34
CA ASP A 67 2.29 0.02 -14.24
C ASP A 67 1.85 -1.01 -13.19
N TYR A 68 1.86 -0.58 -11.94
CA TYR A 68 1.41 -1.38 -10.81
C TYR A 68 0.50 -0.55 -9.91
N GLN A 69 -0.65 -1.11 -9.55
CA GLN A 69 -1.50 -0.58 -8.49
C GLN A 69 -1.63 -1.62 -7.39
N ILE A 70 -1.02 -1.32 -6.24
CA ILE A 70 -1.00 -2.23 -5.08
C ILE A 70 -1.61 -1.51 -3.89
N ASP A 71 -2.61 -2.14 -3.28
CA ASP A 71 -3.18 -1.71 -2.02
C ASP A 71 -2.54 -2.47 -0.87
N PHE A 72 -2.31 -1.78 0.25
CA PHE A 72 -1.69 -2.29 1.47
C PHE A 72 -2.60 -2.01 2.65
N SER A 73 -2.91 -3.06 3.40
CA SER A 73 -3.72 -3.01 4.61
C SER A 73 -2.85 -3.15 5.84
N PRO A 74 -3.04 -2.34 6.90
CA PRO A 74 -2.41 -2.59 8.19
C PRO A 74 -3.07 -3.77 8.93
N GLY A 75 -4.15 -4.36 8.39
CA GLY A 75 -5.01 -5.28 9.12
C GLY A 75 -5.79 -4.55 10.23
N ASN A 76 -6.33 -5.31 11.18
CA ASN A 76 -7.12 -4.75 12.29
C ASN A 76 -6.42 -4.86 13.65
N PHE A 77 -5.13 -5.22 13.65
CA PHE A 77 -4.30 -5.39 14.84
C PHE A 77 -4.84 -6.45 15.83
N SER A 78 -5.65 -7.38 15.33
CA SER A 78 -6.24 -8.49 16.08
C SER A 78 -6.23 -9.76 15.25
N ASN A 79 -7.28 -10.01 14.46
CA ASN A 79 -7.49 -11.25 13.71
C ASN A 79 -7.40 -11.07 12.18
N ILE A 80 -7.29 -9.84 11.68
CA ILE A 80 -6.94 -9.54 10.29
C ILE A 80 -5.50 -9.03 10.30
N PHE A 81 -4.63 -9.76 9.63
CA PHE A 81 -3.20 -9.43 9.51
C PHE A 81 -2.97 -8.38 8.43
N ALA A 82 -1.82 -7.73 8.48
CA ALA A 82 -1.37 -6.88 7.40
C ALA A 82 -1.26 -7.71 6.11
N GLU A 83 -1.75 -7.16 5.00
CA GLU A 83 -1.74 -7.81 3.70
C GLU A 83 -1.60 -6.79 2.57
N SER A 84 -1.29 -7.27 1.37
CA SER A 84 -1.29 -6.46 0.16
C SER A 84 -2.05 -7.16 -0.95
N PHE A 85 -2.61 -6.38 -1.87
CA PHE A 85 -3.33 -6.88 -3.03
C PHE A 85 -3.05 -6.00 -4.25
N MET A 86 -2.65 -6.63 -5.34
CA MET A 86 -2.36 -5.95 -6.59
C MET A 86 -3.63 -5.91 -7.44
N ASN A 87 -4.20 -4.71 -7.61
CA ASN A 87 -5.37 -4.50 -8.48
C ASN A 87 -4.98 -4.49 -9.96
N TRP A 88 -3.74 -4.11 -10.26
CA TRP A 88 -3.22 -4.05 -11.62
C TRP A 88 -1.72 -4.42 -11.62
N PRO A 89 -1.25 -5.25 -12.58
CA PRO A 89 -2.00 -5.85 -13.69
C PRO A 89 -2.71 -7.17 -13.36
N SER A 90 -2.40 -7.80 -12.22
CA SER A 90 -2.71 -9.22 -12.00
C SER A 90 -4.03 -9.53 -11.28
N ASN A 91 -4.61 -8.57 -10.55
CA ASN A 91 -5.77 -8.79 -9.67
C ASN A 91 -5.55 -9.97 -8.70
N ALA A 92 -4.40 -9.99 -8.03
CA ALA A 92 -3.96 -11.06 -7.13
C ALA A 92 -3.03 -10.52 -6.03
N PRO A 93 -2.72 -11.28 -4.97
CA PRO A 93 -1.65 -10.91 -4.05
C PRO A 93 -0.30 -10.80 -4.78
N PRO A 94 0.46 -9.71 -4.59
CA PRO A 94 1.77 -9.54 -5.20
C PRO A 94 2.78 -10.57 -4.66
N ARG A 95 3.71 -11.01 -5.51
CA ARG A 95 4.69 -12.05 -5.17
C ARG A 95 5.89 -11.45 -4.44
N GLY A 96 6.27 -12.10 -3.34
CA GLY A 96 7.47 -11.72 -2.58
C GLY A 96 7.35 -10.39 -1.83
N VAL A 97 6.19 -9.73 -1.87
CA VAL A 97 5.92 -8.56 -1.02
C VAL A 97 5.86 -9.00 0.43
N ASN A 98 6.66 -8.36 1.27
CA ASN A 98 6.56 -8.50 2.72
C ASN A 98 5.94 -7.23 3.28
N ILE A 99 5.07 -7.41 4.28
CA ILE A 99 4.36 -6.31 4.93
C ILE A 99 4.32 -6.55 6.43
N ALA A 100 4.50 -5.49 7.19
CA ALA A 100 4.31 -5.47 8.63
C ALA A 100 3.61 -4.18 9.04
N SER A 101 2.83 -4.24 10.12
CA SER A 101 2.17 -3.08 10.69
C SER A 101 2.17 -3.12 12.20
N ILE A 102 2.14 -1.95 12.82
CA ILE A 102 1.93 -1.79 14.25
C ILE A 102 0.91 -0.68 14.51
N LYS A 103 0.07 -0.88 15.52
CA LYS A 103 -0.85 0.16 16.01
C LYS A 103 -0.07 1.16 16.85
N LEU A 104 -0.31 2.44 16.62
CA LEU A 104 0.18 3.55 17.42
C LEU A 104 -0.96 4.15 18.25
N ALA A 105 -0.63 5.06 19.17
CA ALA A 105 -1.63 5.74 20.00
C ALA A 105 -2.60 6.60 19.18
N ASN A 106 -2.16 7.13 18.04
CA ASN A 106 -2.89 8.07 17.18
C ASN A 106 -2.92 7.63 15.71
N GLY A 107 -2.86 6.33 15.45
CA GLY A 107 -2.89 5.78 14.09
C GLY A 107 -2.11 4.48 13.99
N TYR A 108 -1.30 4.33 12.94
CA TYR A 108 -0.51 3.12 12.71
C TYR A 108 0.76 3.40 11.91
N LEU A 109 1.69 2.46 11.95
CA LEU A 109 2.84 2.40 11.06
C LEU A 109 2.72 1.15 10.21
N LEU A 110 2.95 1.28 8.90
CA LEU A 110 2.98 0.20 7.94
C LEU A 110 4.29 0.27 7.17
N GLU A 111 5.01 -0.85 7.12
CA GLU A 111 6.23 -1.03 6.35
C GLU A 111 6.02 -2.14 5.34
N ALA A 112 6.55 -1.97 4.13
CA ALA A 112 6.60 -3.04 3.15
C ALA A 112 7.86 -3.02 2.29
N SER A 113 8.25 -4.21 1.84
CA SER A 113 9.24 -4.43 0.79
C SER A 113 8.55 -4.98 -0.45
N ILE A 114 8.76 -4.36 -1.61
CA ILE A 114 8.21 -4.76 -2.90
C ILE A 114 9.36 -5.15 -3.83
N PRO A 115 9.46 -6.42 -4.24
CA PRO A 115 10.41 -6.81 -5.29
C PRO A 115 10.16 -6.03 -6.58
N TRP A 116 11.22 -5.58 -7.25
CA TRP A 116 11.09 -4.85 -8.53
C TRP A 116 10.38 -5.65 -9.63
N TYR A 117 10.39 -6.98 -9.53
CA TYR A 117 9.73 -7.88 -10.47
C TYR A 117 8.54 -8.56 -9.78
N ASN A 118 7.33 -8.11 -10.10
CA ASN A 118 6.09 -8.60 -9.52
C ASN A 118 5.07 -9.04 -10.57
#